data_AF-G4YYD1-F1
#
_entry.id   AF-G4YYD1-F1
#
_cell.length_a   1.000
_cell.length_b   1.000
_cell.length_c   1.000
_cell.angle_alpha   90.00
_cell.angle_beta   90.00
_cell.angle_gamma   90.00
#
_symmetry.space_group_name_H-M   'P 1'
#
loop_
_entity.id
_entity.type
_entity.pdbx_description
1 polymer ?
#
loop_
_entity_poly.entity_id
_entity_poly.type
_entity_poly.pdbx_seq_one_letter_code
_entity_poly.pdbx_strand_id
1 'polypeptide(L)'
;IHSPIDTRLYPVSQRIYIKVDWERDSDEDIEPEELCLYSLLVTSPVKCFMVPQTDPLYITTTAGEGYHIIYFTDKSGEEILAATALQLVAPQAELVEIYTSKVKPDSSDNENEYLVAKIRTTLFDPLDPAFRVCIMLDDSFDCLGPEWMAIDNREFRPGTQTESLHQSVTFRSPLDHVAFSHANDHEISVLLLTANNKAVHLTNTVAFDAALSVNRPEITSRLHVLDPRLHTPQLPRSCPDLIISANLHWICELWRHEWGIFSQNGEDGIIRHIFRHIGTKNKAYVEFGTENGQECNTRLLRELRGWKGLLMDSGYEDESIDLHREFITRDNLMTLLTEKYQHLVPRDLDLLSIDVDFNDFWLLSSVDLTRVAPRVVIVEVNSHIPPSEARTVYYDDSKDGSGGWDGFSSYFGGSVAAFHRWGALNGYSLVYCESHGVNCFLVRNDALGGVNVSAVLEPEQLQAPPNFFGQGWTYPDTWQPHHKWVWV
;
A
#
# COMPACT_ATOMS: atom_id res chain seq x y z
N ILE A 1 -2.62 -22.32 24.36
CA ILE A 1 -1.25 -21.77 24.44
C ILE A 1 -0.79 -21.61 23.01
N HIS A 2 -1.02 -20.41 22.49
CA HIS A 2 -0.59 -19.99 21.17
C HIS A 2 0.94 -20.03 21.10
N SER A 3 1.50 -20.31 19.93
CA SER A 3 2.94 -20.27 19.70
C SER A 3 3.47 -18.92 20.19
N PRO A 4 4.67 -18.81 20.79
CA PRO A 4 5.29 -17.50 21.10
C PRO A 4 5.52 -16.60 19.87
N ILE A 5 5.20 -17.08 18.66
CA ILE A 5 5.18 -16.34 17.39
C ILE A 5 3.81 -15.64 17.16
N ASP A 6 2.71 -16.21 17.66
CA ASP A 6 1.32 -15.75 17.42
C ASP A 6 1.03 -14.38 18.07
N THR A 7 1.95 -13.87 18.90
CA THR A 7 1.83 -12.58 19.59
C THR A 7 2.77 -11.50 19.03
N ARG A 8 3.49 -11.77 17.94
CA ARG A 8 4.37 -10.78 17.30
C ARG A 8 3.58 -9.85 16.38
N LEU A 9 3.87 -8.56 16.48
CA LEU A 9 3.41 -7.55 15.52
C LEU A 9 4.62 -6.86 14.90
N TYR A 10 4.50 -6.51 13.62
CA TYR A 10 5.52 -5.82 12.83
C TYR A 10 5.05 -4.39 12.47
N PRO A 11 4.91 -3.46 13.44
CA PRO A 11 4.40 -2.14 13.15
C PRO A 11 5.51 -1.28 12.52
N VAL A 12 5.69 -1.37 11.21
CA VAL A 12 6.26 -0.25 10.47
C VAL A 12 5.09 0.63 10.07
N SER A 13 4.90 1.75 10.76
CA SER A 13 3.88 2.75 10.44
C SER A 13 2.44 2.22 10.39
N GLN A 14 2.08 1.24 11.23
CA GLN A 14 0.74 0.64 11.20
C GLN A 14 -0.11 1.02 12.41
N ARG A 15 -1.40 1.20 12.14
CA ARG A 15 -2.47 1.15 13.14
C ARG A 15 -2.57 -0.31 13.61
N ILE A 16 -2.49 -0.57 14.92
CA ILE A 16 -2.81 -1.90 15.47
C ILE A 16 -4.32 -1.97 15.61
N TYR A 17 -4.95 -2.84 14.83
CA TYR A 17 -6.36 -3.13 14.94
C TYR A 17 -6.63 -4.12 16.05
N ILE A 18 -7.63 -3.82 16.86
CA ILE A 18 -8.02 -4.62 18.02
C ILE A 18 -9.46 -5.07 17.77
N LYS A 19 -9.60 -6.36 17.48
CA LYS A 19 -10.91 -7.00 17.40
C LYS A 19 -11.29 -7.47 18.80
N VAL A 20 -12.41 -6.97 19.30
CA VAL A 20 -12.96 -7.38 20.61
C VAL A 20 -14.11 -8.33 20.32
N ASP A 21 -13.93 -9.61 20.67
CA ASP A 21 -14.99 -10.62 20.64
C ASP A 21 -15.54 -10.81 22.06
N TRP A 22 -16.83 -11.14 22.19
CA TRP A 22 -17.49 -11.37 23.48
C TRP A 22 -18.25 -12.70 23.45
N GLU A 23 -18.17 -13.46 24.55
CA GLU A 23 -18.93 -14.71 24.71
C GLU A 23 -20.39 -14.38 25.06
N ARG A 24 -21.35 -15.07 24.39
CA ARG A 24 -22.78 -14.94 24.69
C ARG A 24 -23.20 -16.14 25.54
N ASP A 25 -23.46 -15.89 26.82
CA ASP A 25 -23.89 -16.94 27.76
C ASP A 25 -25.41 -17.25 27.68
N SER A 26 -26.22 -16.39 27.05
CA SER A 26 -27.66 -16.60 26.88
C SER A 26 -28.27 -15.83 25.68
N ASP A 27 -29.51 -16.18 25.30
CA ASP A 27 -30.33 -15.47 24.30
C ASP A 27 -30.95 -14.16 24.86
N GLU A 28 -30.50 -13.66 26.02
CA GLU A 28 -31.01 -12.41 26.61
C GLU A 28 -30.42 -11.16 25.92
N ASP A 29 -31.17 -10.06 25.99
CA ASP A 29 -30.74 -8.75 25.47
C ASP A 29 -29.45 -8.30 26.17
N ILE A 30 -28.39 -8.05 25.39
CA ILE A 30 -27.09 -7.60 25.91
C ILE A 30 -27.24 -6.15 26.39
N GLU A 31 -27.11 -5.91 27.69
CA GLU A 31 -26.99 -4.54 28.21
C GLU A 31 -25.65 -3.93 27.74
N PRO A 32 -25.65 -2.72 27.15
CA PRO A 32 -24.40 -2.10 26.71
C PRO A 32 -23.50 -1.76 27.90
N GLU A 33 -22.28 -2.26 27.89
CA GLU A 33 -21.27 -1.96 28.91
C GLU A 33 -20.15 -1.10 28.35
N GLU A 34 -19.63 -0.15 29.14
CA GLU A 34 -18.48 0.67 28.76
C GLU A 34 -17.19 -0.03 29.18
N LEU A 35 -16.34 -0.31 28.20
CA LEU A 35 -15.00 -0.87 28.39
C LEU A 35 -13.93 0.16 28.09
N CYS A 36 -12.83 0.10 28.83
CA CYS A 36 -11.67 0.95 28.61
C CYS A 36 -10.43 0.13 28.30
N LEU A 37 -9.78 0.43 27.18
CA LEU A 37 -8.51 -0.14 26.75
C LEU A 37 -7.34 0.58 27.41
N TYR A 38 -6.41 -0.17 27.96
CA TYR A 38 -5.15 0.33 28.51
C TYR A 38 -3.94 -0.34 27.87
N SER A 39 -2.82 0.37 27.90
CA SER A 39 -1.49 -0.15 27.61
C SER A 39 -0.60 0.09 28.82
N LEU A 40 0.27 -0.86 29.18
CA LEU A 40 1.20 -0.71 30.32
C LEU A 40 2.06 0.56 30.30
N LEU A 41 2.19 1.21 29.14
CA LEU A 41 2.98 2.44 28.98
C LEU A 41 2.22 3.72 29.36
N VAL A 42 0.90 3.65 29.59
CA VAL A 42 0.05 4.83 29.78
C VAL A 42 -0.83 4.65 31.01
N THR A 43 -0.90 5.67 31.86
CA THR A 43 -1.71 5.67 33.09
C THR A 43 -3.18 6.02 32.86
N SER A 44 -3.50 6.58 31.69
CA SER A 44 -4.86 6.87 31.22
C SER A 44 -5.31 5.82 30.20
N PRO A 45 -6.63 5.57 30.09
CA PRO A 45 -7.14 4.68 29.06
C PRO A 45 -6.76 5.22 27.68
N VAL A 46 -6.28 4.32 26.82
CA VAL A 46 -5.97 4.61 25.42
C VAL A 46 -7.25 4.97 24.67
N LYS A 47 -8.34 4.21 24.91
CA LYS A 47 -9.66 4.46 24.35
C LYS A 47 -10.73 3.72 25.17
N CYS A 48 -11.87 4.37 25.41
CA CYS A 48 -13.05 3.71 25.98
C CYS A 48 -14.15 3.63 24.92
N PHE A 49 -14.96 2.57 24.97
CA PHE A 49 -16.00 2.28 24.00
C PHE A 49 -17.11 1.40 24.62
N MET A 50 -18.29 1.40 24.00
CA MET A 50 -19.39 0.54 24.43
C MET A 50 -19.29 -0.83 23.76
N VAL A 51 -19.55 -1.91 24.48
CA VAL A 51 -19.78 -3.25 23.93
C VAL A 51 -21.27 -3.61 23.99
N PRO A 52 -21.80 -4.35 23.00
CA PRO A 52 -21.12 -4.83 21.81
C PRO A 52 -20.92 -3.68 20.79
N GLN A 53 -19.68 -3.44 20.36
CA GLN A 53 -19.41 -2.56 19.21
C GLN A 53 -19.08 -3.40 17.98
N THR A 54 -19.50 -2.90 16.82
CA THR A 54 -19.14 -3.47 15.51
C THR A 54 -18.04 -2.66 14.83
N ASP A 55 -17.73 -1.47 15.35
CA ASP A 55 -16.72 -0.60 14.78
C ASP A 55 -15.30 -1.09 15.12
N PRO A 56 -14.36 -0.96 14.18
CA PRO A 56 -12.99 -1.36 14.39
C PRO A 56 -12.28 -0.45 15.40
N LEU A 57 -11.77 -1.04 16.46
CA LEU A 57 -10.86 -0.36 17.37
C LEU A 57 -9.45 -0.39 16.77
N TYR A 58 -8.75 0.74 16.79
CA TYR A 58 -7.33 0.76 16.48
C TYR A 58 -6.57 1.68 17.43
N ILE A 59 -5.29 1.37 17.60
CA ILE A 59 -4.34 2.20 18.34
C ILE A 59 -3.17 2.55 17.43
N THR A 60 -2.71 3.79 17.50
CA THR A 60 -1.46 4.22 16.87
C THR A 60 -0.32 3.86 17.81
N THR A 61 0.64 3.06 17.37
CA THR A 61 1.77 2.68 18.21
C THR A 61 2.72 3.86 18.38
N THR A 62 2.69 4.51 19.55
CA THR A 62 3.79 5.37 20.02
C THR A 62 4.88 4.54 20.71
N ALA A 63 4.80 3.21 20.64
CA ALA A 63 5.57 2.29 21.46
C ALA A 63 6.71 1.65 20.65
N GLY A 64 7.93 1.71 21.16
CA GLY A 64 9.10 1.08 20.55
C GLY A 64 9.06 -0.45 20.61
N GLU A 65 10.02 -1.09 19.94
CA GLU A 65 10.21 -2.56 19.98
C GLU A 65 10.27 -3.08 21.42
N GLY A 66 9.66 -4.25 21.66
CA GLY A 66 9.62 -4.89 22.97
C GLY A 66 8.29 -5.55 23.28
N TYR A 67 8.12 -5.99 24.52
CA TYR A 67 6.87 -6.57 25.00
C TYR A 67 5.93 -5.48 25.51
N HIS A 68 4.68 -5.57 25.09
CA HIS A 68 3.60 -4.68 25.51
C HIS A 68 2.46 -5.53 26.04
N ILE A 69 1.79 -5.06 27.07
CA ILE A 69 0.56 -5.67 27.56
C ILE A 69 -0.56 -4.68 27.31
N ILE A 70 -1.60 -5.19 26.65
CA ILE A 70 -2.86 -4.51 26.42
C ILE A 70 -3.89 -5.18 27.30
N TYR A 71 -4.68 -4.39 28.03
CA TYR A 71 -5.73 -4.92 28.88
C TYR A 71 -6.98 -4.04 28.85
N PHE A 72 -8.12 -4.65 29.10
CA PHE A 72 -9.42 -4.01 29.18
C PHE A 72 -9.89 -3.97 30.62
N THR A 73 -10.48 -2.85 31.01
CA THR A 73 -11.17 -2.70 32.29
C THR A 73 -12.64 -2.36 32.08
N ASP A 74 -13.42 -2.54 33.14
CA ASP A 74 -14.74 -1.93 33.26
C ASP A 74 -14.64 -0.39 33.34
N LYS A 75 -15.79 0.29 33.35
CA LYS A 75 -15.89 1.75 33.48
C LYS A 75 -15.21 2.31 34.73
N SER A 76 -15.17 1.55 35.82
CA SER A 76 -14.52 1.99 37.06
C SER A 76 -12.99 2.01 36.94
N GLY A 77 -12.43 1.18 36.05
CA GLY A 77 -10.98 0.98 35.93
C GLY A 77 -10.40 0.11 37.04
N GLU A 78 -11.23 -0.45 37.92
CA GLU A 78 -10.79 -1.26 39.06
C GLU A 78 -10.67 -2.75 38.71
N GLU A 79 -11.46 -3.25 37.77
CA GLU A 79 -11.48 -4.65 37.38
C GLU A 79 -10.90 -4.86 35.97
N ILE A 80 -9.87 -5.71 35.86
CA ILE A 80 -9.31 -6.13 34.57
C ILE A 80 -10.16 -7.29 34.05
N LEU A 81 -10.84 -7.05 32.93
CA LEU A 81 -11.75 -8.01 32.30
C LEU A 81 -11.03 -8.95 31.34
N ALA A 82 -10.04 -8.42 30.62
CA ALA A 82 -9.20 -9.20 29.70
C ALA A 82 -7.82 -8.56 29.57
N ALA A 83 -6.79 -9.38 29.33
CA ALA A 83 -5.44 -8.90 29.05
C ALA A 83 -4.73 -9.82 28.07
N THR A 84 -3.91 -9.23 27.20
CA THR A 84 -3.04 -9.95 26.28
C THR A 84 -1.67 -9.29 26.22
N ALA A 85 -0.63 -10.10 26.02
CA ALA A 85 0.72 -9.63 25.81
C ALA A 85 1.09 -9.80 24.34
N LEU A 86 1.70 -8.76 23.76
CA LEU A 86 2.19 -8.76 22.40
C LEU A 86 3.64 -8.30 22.35
N GLN A 87 4.40 -8.76 21.36
CA GLN A 87 5.77 -8.34 21.13
C GLN A 87 5.84 -7.52 19.85
N LEU A 88 6.24 -6.25 19.96
CA LEU A 88 6.58 -5.43 18.79
C LEU A 88 8.03 -5.72 18.42
N VAL A 89 8.26 -6.12 17.18
CA VAL A 89 9.61 -6.37 16.65
C VAL A 89 9.77 -5.72 15.29
N ALA A 90 10.96 -5.19 14.99
CA ALA A 90 11.29 -4.74 13.65
C ALA A 90 11.95 -5.89 12.87
N PRO A 91 11.27 -6.48 11.88
CA PRO A 91 11.84 -7.54 11.09
C PRO A 91 12.94 -6.99 10.17
N GLN A 92 13.93 -7.83 9.87
CA GLN A 92 15.02 -7.49 8.96
C GLN A 92 15.25 -8.61 7.95
N ALA A 93 15.71 -8.23 6.76
CA ALA A 93 16.22 -9.17 5.77
C ALA A 93 17.62 -8.76 5.32
N GLU A 94 18.42 -9.76 4.98
CA GLU A 94 19.76 -9.60 4.43
C GLU A 94 19.88 -10.55 3.24
N LEU A 95 20.26 -10.00 2.08
CA LEU A 95 20.70 -10.78 0.95
C LEU A 95 22.15 -11.22 1.19
N VAL A 96 22.31 -12.45 1.67
CA VAL A 96 23.62 -13.00 2.09
C VAL A 96 24.51 -13.29 0.89
N GLU A 97 23.93 -13.90 -0.15
CA GLU A 97 24.66 -14.32 -1.34
C GLU A 97 23.72 -14.46 -2.53
N ILE A 98 24.23 -14.19 -3.73
CA ILE A 98 23.58 -14.54 -5.00
C ILE A 98 24.58 -15.31 -5.83
N TYR A 99 24.14 -16.44 -6.36
CA TYR A 99 25.00 -17.33 -7.15
C TYR A 99 24.16 -18.18 -8.11
N THR A 100 24.83 -18.75 -9.11
CA THR A 100 24.21 -19.67 -10.08
C THR A 100 24.31 -21.12 -9.61
N SER A 101 23.21 -21.86 -9.69
CA SER A 101 23.16 -23.30 -9.41
C SER A 101 22.91 -24.09 -10.70
N LYS A 102 23.58 -25.24 -10.85
CA LYS A 102 23.39 -26.17 -11.97
C LYS A 102 22.55 -27.35 -11.50
N VAL A 103 21.44 -27.63 -12.19
CA VAL A 103 20.70 -28.89 -12.03
C VAL A 103 20.76 -29.67 -13.33
N LYS A 104 21.13 -30.95 -13.23
CA LYS A 104 20.98 -31.91 -14.33
C LYS A 104 19.58 -32.50 -14.25
N PRO A 105 18.71 -32.28 -15.23
CA PRO A 105 17.47 -33.05 -15.31
C PRO A 105 17.81 -34.53 -15.52
N ASP A 106 17.09 -35.43 -14.85
CA ASP A 106 17.32 -36.89 -14.88
C ASP A 106 17.20 -37.54 -16.29
N SER A 107 16.95 -36.77 -17.35
CA SER A 107 16.76 -37.27 -18.72
C SER A 107 17.31 -36.39 -19.86
N SER A 108 18.12 -35.36 -19.57
CA SER A 108 18.73 -34.53 -20.63
C SER A 108 20.22 -34.27 -20.40
N ASP A 109 21.02 -34.33 -21.47
CA ASP A 109 22.45 -33.96 -21.46
C ASP A 109 22.69 -32.44 -21.26
N ASN A 110 21.64 -31.61 -21.23
CA ASN A 110 21.75 -30.18 -20.99
C ASN A 110 21.67 -29.86 -19.49
N GLU A 111 22.74 -29.28 -18.95
CA GLU A 111 22.75 -28.65 -17.63
C GLU A 111 21.96 -27.33 -17.69
N ASN A 112 20.94 -27.18 -16.84
CA ASN A 112 20.23 -25.91 -16.69
C ASN A 112 20.87 -25.13 -15.53
N GLU A 113 21.16 -23.84 -15.80
CA GLU A 113 21.67 -22.89 -14.81
C GLU A 113 20.55 -21.92 -14.42
N TYR A 114 20.30 -21.83 -13.12
CA TYR A 114 19.35 -20.87 -12.56
C TYR A 114 20.00 -20.05 -11.45
N LEU A 115 19.51 -18.83 -11.29
CA LEU A 115 19.95 -17.94 -10.23
C LEU A 115 19.35 -18.39 -8.89
N VAL A 116 20.13 -18.32 -7.82
CA VAL A 116 19.70 -18.62 -6.45
C VAL A 116 20.11 -17.48 -5.54
N ALA A 117 19.20 -17.03 -4.67
CA ALA A 117 19.52 -16.13 -3.59
C ALA A 117 19.53 -16.87 -2.25
N LYS A 118 20.59 -16.64 -1.45
CA LYS A 118 20.65 -16.99 -0.04
C LYS A 118 20.23 -15.77 0.76
N ILE A 119 19.11 -15.87 1.46
CA ILE A 119 18.49 -14.77 2.20
C ILE A 119 18.44 -15.15 3.66
N ARG A 120 18.79 -14.20 4.53
CA ARG A 120 18.63 -14.33 5.98
C ARG A 120 17.56 -13.36 6.43
N THR A 121 16.53 -13.86 7.10
CA THR A 121 15.57 -13.04 7.84
C THR A 121 15.93 -13.02 9.30
N THR A 122 15.58 -11.94 10.00
CA THR A 122 15.73 -11.79 11.45
C THR A 122 14.42 -11.26 12.01
N LEU A 123 13.94 -11.88 13.09
CA LEU A 123 12.65 -11.62 13.72
C LEU A 123 11.45 -11.76 12.76
N PHE A 124 11.60 -12.52 11.69
CA PHE A 124 10.58 -12.75 10.67
C PHE A 124 10.58 -14.22 10.25
N ASP A 125 9.40 -14.85 10.28
CA ASP A 125 9.22 -16.23 9.84
C ASP A 125 8.84 -16.25 8.35
N PRO A 126 9.74 -16.69 7.44
CA PRO A 126 9.45 -16.74 6.03
C PRO A 126 8.50 -17.88 5.62
N LEU A 127 8.13 -18.77 6.55
CA LEU A 127 7.21 -19.89 6.30
C LEU A 127 5.78 -19.64 6.82
N ASP A 128 5.56 -18.54 7.55
CA ASP A 128 4.23 -18.15 7.98
C ASP A 128 3.43 -17.66 6.77
N PRO A 129 2.29 -18.31 6.42
CA PRO A 129 1.49 -17.92 5.26
C PRO A 129 0.86 -16.53 5.37
N ALA A 130 0.82 -15.91 6.57
CA ALA A 130 0.36 -14.54 6.76
C ALA A 130 1.38 -13.50 6.26
N PHE A 131 2.64 -13.89 6.06
CA PHE A 131 3.72 -13.02 5.62
C PHE A 131 4.38 -13.57 4.36
N ARG A 132 5.04 -12.69 3.60
CA ARG A 132 5.66 -13.08 2.33
C ARG A 132 7.05 -12.50 2.23
N VAL A 133 7.97 -13.30 1.71
CA VAL A 133 9.23 -12.81 1.18
C VAL A 133 9.04 -12.56 -0.30
N CYS A 134 9.22 -11.31 -0.72
CA CYS A 134 9.11 -10.94 -2.12
C CYS A 134 10.43 -10.39 -2.63
N ILE A 135 10.68 -10.63 -3.91
CA ILE A 135 11.91 -10.25 -4.59
C ILE A 135 11.53 -9.22 -5.64
N MET A 136 12.24 -8.11 -5.61
CA MET A 136 12.26 -7.17 -6.71
C MET A 136 13.57 -7.41 -7.47
N LEU A 137 13.47 -8.07 -8.62
CA LEU A 137 14.58 -8.42 -9.50
C LEU A 137 14.37 -7.69 -10.84
N ASP A 138 15.25 -6.73 -11.10
CA ASP A 138 15.12 -5.75 -12.17
C ASP A 138 13.73 -5.07 -12.14
N ASP A 139 12.86 -5.48 -13.07
CA ASP A 139 11.51 -4.96 -13.24
C ASP A 139 10.42 -5.91 -12.76
N SER A 140 10.78 -7.12 -12.37
CA SER A 140 9.85 -8.11 -11.82
C SER A 140 9.73 -7.94 -10.32
N PHE A 141 8.49 -7.99 -9.84
CA PHE A 141 8.17 -8.11 -8.43
C PHE A 141 7.37 -9.38 -8.23
N ASP A 142 7.93 -10.33 -7.49
CA ASP A 142 7.33 -11.65 -7.29
C ASP A 142 7.57 -12.13 -5.86
N CYS A 143 6.55 -12.70 -5.23
CA CYS A 143 6.66 -13.29 -3.90
C CYS A 143 7.06 -14.76 -4.00
N LEU A 144 7.94 -15.22 -3.12
CA LEU A 144 8.48 -16.58 -3.15
C LEU A 144 7.49 -17.56 -2.52
N GLY A 145 7.31 -18.73 -3.15
CA GLY A 145 6.55 -19.83 -2.57
C GLY A 145 7.33 -20.47 -1.41
N PRO A 146 6.79 -20.48 -0.16
CA PRO A 146 7.50 -20.99 1.01
C PRO A 146 7.88 -22.47 0.90
N GLU A 147 7.11 -23.27 0.14
CA GLU A 147 7.40 -24.68 -0.13
C GLU A 147 8.66 -24.91 -0.98
N TRP A 148 9.15 -23.86 -1.65
CA TRP A 148 10.36 -23.88 -2.48
C TRP A 148 11.58 -23.24 -1.80
N MET A 149 11.41 -22.77 -0.56
CA MET A 149 12.51 -22.23 0.25
C MET A 149 13.26 -23.37 0.96
N ALA A 150 14.55 -23.54 0.64
CA ALA A 150 15.39 -24.53 1.30
C ALA A 150 16.13 -23.91 2.50
N ILE A 151 15.67 -24.21 3.72
CA ILE A 151 16.29 -23.71 4.96
C ILE A 151 17.71 -24.28 5.15
N ASP A 152 18.67 -23.43 5.51
CA ASP A 152 20.01 -23.85 5.93
C ASP A 152 20.00 -24.26 7.41
N ASN A 153 19.73 -25.54 7.66
CA ASN A 153 19.64 -26.11 9.01
C ASN A 153 20.93 -25.97 9.85
N ARG A 154 22.07 -25.61 9.24
CA ARG A 154 23.34 -25.39 9.96
C ARG A 154 23.36 -24.09 10.75
N GLU A 155 22.57 -23.09 10.33
CA GLU A 155 22.42 -21.82 11.03
C GLU A 155 21.23 -21.83 12.01
N PHE A 156 20.48 -22.94 12.06
CA PHE A 156 19.33 -23.11 12.95
C PHE A 156 19.80 -23.17 14.41
N ARG A 157 19.60 -22.10 15.18
CA ARG A 157 19.87 -22.09 16.62
C ARG A 157 18.60 -22.50 17.36
N PRO A 158 18.61 -23.58 18.17
CA PRO A 158 17.49 -23.86 19.05
C PRO A 158 17.34 -22.69 20.03
N GLY A 159 16.11 -22.21 20.18
CA GLY A 159 15.76 -21.20 21.17
C GLY A 159 16.16 -21.62 22.59
N THR A 160 16.59 -20.66 23.39
CA THR A 160 16.86 -20.83 24.82
C THR A 160 15.65 -20.43 25.66
N GLN A 161 15.66 -20.64 26.97
CA GLN A 161 14.58 -20.16 27.86
C GLN A 161 14.35 -18.63 27.79
N THR A 162 15.30 -17.88 27.25
CA THR A 162 15.24 -16.42 27.06
C THR A 162 15.07 -15.99 25.60
N GLU A 163 15.18 -16.91 24.64
CA GLU A 163 15.17 -16.60 23.20
C GLU A 163 14.33 -17.64 22.45
N SER A 164 13.24 -17.22 21.82
CA SER A 164 12.41 -18.11 20.99
C SER A 164 13.21 -18.76 19.85
N LEU A 165 12.79 -19.94 19.41
CA LEU A 165 13.42 -20.81 18.40
C LEU A 165 13.53 -20.24 16.96
N HIS A 166 13.35 -18.93 16.74
CA HIS A 166 13.09 -18.32 15.43
C HIS A 166 13.63 -16.89 15.27
N GLN A 167 14.76 -16.55 15.91
CA GLN A 167 15.29 -15.17 15.79
C GLN A 167 15.88 -14.88 14.41
N SER A 168 16.43 -15.87 13.72
CA SER A 168 16.92 -15.69 12.36
C SER A 168 16.77 -16.99 11.56
N VAL A 169 16.32 -16.86 10.30
CA VAL A 169 16.15 -17.98 9.37
C VAL A 169 16.92 -17.66 8.11
N THR A 170 17.87 -18.53 7.76
CA THR A 170 18.58 -18.44 6.49
C THR A 170 18.05 -19.50 5.55
N PHE A 171 17.59 -19.11 4.37
CA PHE A 171 17.07 -20.02 3.36
C PHE A 171 17.61 -19.66 1.97
N ARG A 172 17.44 -20.58 1.04
CA ARG A 172 17.79 -20.42 -0.36
C ARG A 172 16.54 -20.55 -1.21
N SER A 173 16.39 -19.67 -2.20
CA SER A 173 15.27 -19.71 -3.13
C SER A 173 15.75 -19.55 -4.58
N PRO A 174 15.27 -20.38 -5.53
CA PRO A 174 15.52 -20.18 -6.94
C PRO A 174 14.84 -18.90 -7.45
N LEU A 175 15.53 -18.16 -8.30
CA LEU A 175 15.09 -16.92 -8.92
C LEU A 175 14.94 -17.09 -10.44
N ASP A 176 14.45 -18.25 -10.88
CA ASP A 176 14.29 -18.64 -12.29
C ASP A 176 13.01 -18.12 -12.95
N HIS A 177 12.40 -17.08 -12.39
CA HIS A 177 11.16 -16.47 -12.90
C HIS A 177 11.41 -15.25 -13.81
N VAL A 178 12.63 -14.72 -13.82
CA VAL A 178 13.04 -13.59 -14.66
C VAL A 178 14.15 -14.03 -15.60
N ALA A 179 13.90 -13.88 -16.90
CA ALA A 179 14.93 -14.03 -17.93
C ALA A 179 15.74 -12.74 -18.06
N PHE A 180 17.05 -12.88 -18.21
CA PHE A 180 17.94 -11.73 -18.34
C PHE A 180 18.06 -11.28 -19.79
N SER A 181 17.83 -9.99 -20.01
CA SER A 181 17.97 -9.32 -21.31
C SER A 181 19.40 -8.87 -21.59
N HIS A 182 20.20 -8.66 -20.54
CA HIS A 182 21.59 -8.22 -20.58
C HIS A 182 22.43 -9.09 -19.65
N ALA A 183 23.76 -8.96 -19.72
CA ALA A 183 24.66 -9.77 -18.89
C ALA A 183 25.06 -9.08 -17.57
N ASN A 184 24.87 -7.77 -17.52
CA ASN A 184 25.39 -6.91 -16.47
C ASN A 184 24.29 -5.95 -15.99
N ASP A 185 24.56 -5.30 -14.86
CA ASP A 185 23.74 -4.24 -14.27
C ASP A 185 22.34 -4.73 -13.83
N HIS A 186 22.24 -5.98 -13.38
CA HIS A 186 21.02 -6.47 -12.75
C HIS A 186 20.91 -5.96 -11.32
N GLU A 187 19.70 -5.66 -10.88
CA GLU A 187 19.42 -5.16 -9.55
C GLU A 187 18.47 -6.08 -8.81
N ILE A 188 18.74 -6.30 -7.52
CA ILE A 188 17.88 -7.11 -6.67
C ILE A 188 17.74 -6.53 -5.27
N SER A 189 16.52 -6.63 -4.75
CA SER A 189 16.21 -6.31 -3.35
C SER A 189 15.13 -7.26 -2.83
N VAL A 190 15.11 -7.43 -1.51
CA VAL A 190 14.15 -8.29 -0.81
C VAL A 190 13.17 -7.41 -0.04
N LEU A 191 11.89 -7.71 -0.17
CA LEU A 191 10.80 -7.11 0.59
C LEU A 191 10.21 -8.17 1.51
N LEU A 192 9.93 -7.77 2.75
CA LEU A 192 9.12 -8.56 3.67
C LEU A 192 7.74 -7.93 3.72
N LEU A 193 6.72 -8.64 3.24
CA LEU A 193 5.35 -8.15 3.18
C LEU A 193 4.45 -8.83 4.21
N THR A 194 3.46 -8.09 4.73
CA THR A 194 2.30 -8.64 5.43
C THR A 194 1.23 -9.15 4.45
N ALA A 195 0.18 -9.75 5.01
CA ALA A 195 -1.00 -10.17 4.26
C ALA A 195 -1.66 -9.03 3.46
N ASN A 196 -1.59 -7.79 3.96
CA ASN A 196 -2.24 -6.61 3.38
C ASN A 196 -1.28 -5.81 2.47
N ASN A 197 -0.30 -6.49 1.87
CA ASN A 197 0.70 -5.90 0.97
C ASN A 197 1.58 -4.80 1.61
N LYS A 198 1.64 -4.74 2.95
CA LYS A 198 2.51 -3.79 3.66
C LYS A 198 3.92 -4.32 3.84
N ALA A 199 4.89 -3.55 3.38
CA ALA A 199 6.28 -3.86 3.55
C ALA A 199 6.76 -3.46 4.94
N VAL A 200 7.23 -4.46 5.69
CA VAL A 200 7.81 -4.28 7.03
C VAL A 200 9.34 -4.22 6.98
N HIS A 201 9.92 -4.55 5.84
CA HIS A 201 11.33 -4.34 5.55
C HIS A 201 11.58 -4.30 4.04
N LEU A 202 12.50 -3.45 3.61
CA LEU A 202 13.07 -3.42 2.27
C LEU A 202 14.59 -3.39 2.42
N THR A 203 15.28 -4.35 1.80
CA THR A 203 16.74 -4.35 1.81
C THR A 203 17.31 -3.30 0.87
N ASN A 204 18.58 -2.95 1.06
CA ASN A 204 19.33 -2.22 0.04
C ASN A 204 19.30 -2.99 -1.29
N THR A 205 19.27 -2.26 -2.39
CA THR A 205 19.42 -2.82 -3.73
C THR A 205 20.87 -3.23 -3.96
N VAL A 206 21.07 -4.47 -4.38
CA VAL A 206 22.37 -5.03 -4.74
C VAL A 206 22.43 -5.14 -6.27
N ALA A 207 23.49 -4.60 -6.86
CA ALA A 207 23.79 -4.79 -8.26
C ALA A 207 24.63 -6.07 -8.45
N PHE A 208 24.37 -6.84 -9.50
CA PHE A 208 25.13 -8.02 -9.86
C PHE A 208 25.13 -8.29 -11.36
N ASP A 209 26.06 -9.11 -11.81
CA ASP A 209 26.14 -9.57 -13.20
C ASP A 209 25.70 -11.04 -13.29
N ALA A 210 24.94 -11.39 -14.33
CA ALA A 210 24.49 -12.75 -14.60
C ALA A 210 24.55 -13.03 -16.09
N ALA A 211 25.15 -14.15 -16.49
CA ALA A 211 25.21 -14.51 -17.89
C ALA A 211 23.79 -14.68 -18.48
N LEU A 212 23.58 -14.25 -19.74
CA LEU A 212 22.34 -14.45 -20.50
C LEU A 212 21.91 -15.93 -20.59
N SER A 213 22.84 -16.85 -20.32
CA SER A 213 22.54 -18.28 -20.27
C SER A 213 21.80 -18.73 -19.01
N VAL A 214 21.83 -17.94 -17.95
CA VAL A 214 21.09 -18.18 -16.71
C VAL A 214 19.63 -17.77 -16.92
N ASN A 215 18.69 -18.56 -16.41
CA ASN A 215 17.24 -18.28 -16.48
C ASN A 215 16.73 -18.02 -17.92
N ARG A 216 17.16 -18.82 -18.91
CA ARG A 216 16.67 -18.61 -20.29
C ARG A 216 15.14 -18.76 -20.38
N PRO A 217 14.48 -18.08 -21.33
CA PRO A 217 13.04 -18.17 -21.51
C PRO A 217 12.49 -19.60 -21.63
N GLU A 218 13.26 -20.55 -22.15
CA GLU A 218 12.83 -21.95 -22.29
C GLU A 218 12.78 -22.72 -20.97
N ILE A 219 13.44 -22.22 -19.92
CA ILE A 219 13.51 -22.84 -18.59
C ILE A 219 12.96 -21.95 -17.48
N THR A 220 12.55 -20.70 -17.78
CA THR A 220 11.94 -19.85 -16.76
C THR A 220 10.67 -20.49 -16.24
N SER A 221 10.59 -20.62 -14.92
CA SER A 221 9.48 -21.24 -14.23
C SER A 221 8.88 -20.25 -13.24
N ARG A 222 7.56 -20.12 -13.26
CA ARG A 222 6.82 -19.41 -12.21
C ARG A 222 6.29 -20.36 -11.13
N LEU A 223 6.68 -21.63 -11.14
CA LEU A 223 6.25 -22.61 -10.12
C LEU A 223 6.75 -22.25 -8.72
N HIS A 224 7.90 -21.55 -8.63
CA HIS A 224 8.51 -21.13 -7.36
C HIS A 224 7.96 -19.81 -6.81
N VAL A 225 7.07 -19.15 -7.57
CA VAL A 225 6.48 -17.87 -7.22
C VAL A 225 5.07 -18.11 -6.66
N LEU A 226 4.77 -17.46 -5.54
CA LEU A 226 3.44 -17.43 -4.95
C LEU A 226 2.47 -16.71 -5.89
N ASP A 227 1.30 -17.30 -6.13
CA ASP A 227 0.26 -16.65 -6.95
C ASP A 227 -0.18 -15.33 -6.29
N PRO A 228 0.09 -14.16 -6.91
CA PRO A 228 -0.22 -12.88 -6.27
C PRO A 228 -1.73 -12.67 -6.07
N ARG A 229 -2.58 -13.41 -6.81
CA ARG A 229 -4.05 -13.34 -6.72
C ARG A 229 -4.60 -13.80 -5.37
N LEU A 230 -3.77 -14.47 -4.57
CA LEU A 230 -4.11 -14.85 -3.20
C LEU A 230 -4.26 -13.63 -2.28
N HIS A 231 -3.63 -12.50 -2.62
CA HIS A 231 -3.60 -11.30 -1.78
C HIS A 231 -4.13 -10.06 -2.49
N THR A 232 -3.96 -9.96 -3.81
CA THR A 232 -4.43 -8.83 -4.61
C THR A 232 -5.32 -9.33 -5.74
N PRO A 233 -6.62 -8.95 -5.79
CA PRO A 233 -7.48 -9.27 -6.90
C PRO A 233 -6.90 -8.76 -8.23
N GLN A 234 -6.92 -9.62 -9.25
CA GLN A 234 -6.51 -9.22 -10.59
C GLN A 234 -7.55 -8.30 -11.22
N LEU A 235 -7.23 -7.01 -11.30
CA LEU A 235 -8.01 -5.99 -12.00
C LEU A 235 -7.10 -5.24 -13.00
N PRO A 236 -7.46 -5.17 -14.30
CA PRO A 236 -8.60 -5.84 -14.94
C PRO A 236 -8.41 -7.37 -15.08
N ARG A 237 -9.52 -8.12 -15.13
CA ARG A 237 -9.50 -9.60 -15.26
C ARG A 237 -8.90 -10.11 -16.59
N SER A 238 -8.92 -9.27 -17.61
CA SER A 238 -8.36 -9.54 -18.94
C SER A 238 -7.83 -8.24 -19.53
N CYS A 239 -6.74 -8.33 -20.29
CA CYS A 239 -6.14 -7.16 -20.91
C CYS A 239 -6.74 -6.90 -22.30
N PRO A 240 -7.29 -5.71 -22.58
CA PRO A 240 -7.82 -5.36 -23.91
C PRO A 240 -6.75 -5.35 -25.01
N ASP A 241 -7.14 -5.75 -26.24
CA ASP A 241 -6.24 -5.81 -27.40
C ASP A 241 -5.57 -4.48 -27.74
N LEU A 242 -6.26 -3.36 -27.53
CA LEU A 242 -5.70 -2.01 -27.74
C LEU A 242 -4.47 -1.77 -26.84
N ILE A 243 -4.54 -2.20 -25.58
CA ILE A 243 -3.45 -2.05 -24.61
C ILE A 243 -2.27 -2.94 -24.99
N ILE A 244 -2.54 -4.18 -25.38
CA ILE A 244 -1.51 -5.14 -25.80
C ILE A 244 -0.80 -4.64 -27.06
N SER A 245 -1.55 -4.27 -28.10
CA SER A 245 -0.99 -3.79 -29.37
C SER A 245 -0.23 -2.46 -29.25
N ALA A 246 -0.56 -1.64 -28.25
CA ALA A 246 0.17 -0.43 -27.92
C ALA A 246 1.43 -0.65 -27.06
N ASN A 247 1.78 -1.90 -26.73
CA ASN A 247 2.84 -2.24 -25.77
C ASN A 247 2.60 -1.69 -24.35
N LEU A 248 1.34 -1.49 -23.96
CA LEU A 248 0.94 -1.00 -22.64
C LEU A 248 0.43 -2.12 -21.72
N HIS A 249 0.72 -3.39 -22.05
CA HIS A 249 0.25 -4.56 -21.29
C HIS A 249 0.60 -4.53 -19.79
N TRP A 250 1.65 -3.81 -19.41
CA TRP A 250 2.05 -3.56 -18.02
C TRP A 250 0.93 -2.91 -17.18
N ILE A 251 0.03 -2.12 -17.79
CA ILE A 251 -1.12 -1.52 -17.12
C ILE A 251 -2.04 -2.61 -16.55
N CYS A 252 -2.25 -3.69 -17.30
CA CYS A 252 -3.07 -4.83 -16.88
C CYS A 252 -2.38 -5.70 -15.81
N GLU A 253 -1.14 -5.36 -15.44
CA GLU A 253 -0.30 -6.09 -14.49
C GLU A 253 0.07 -5.26 -13.25
N LEU A 254 -0.50 -4.06 -13.13
CA LEU A 254 -0.28 -3.17 -11.99
C LEU A 254 -0.67 -3.83 -10.66
N TRP A 255 -1.73 -4.64 -10.63
CA TRP A 255 -2.15 -5.40 -9.44
C TRP A 255 -1.06 -6.31 -8.85
N ARG A 256 -0.09 -6.76 -9.65
CA ARG A 256 1.05 -7.55 -9.15
C ARG A 256 2.02 -6.69 -8.33
N HIS A 257 2.02 -5.39 -8.54
CA HIS A 257 2.97 -4.43 -7.98
C HIS A 257 2.36 -3.63 -6.84
N GLU A 258 1.20 -4.05 -6.33
CA GLU A 258 0.54 -3.40 -5.21
C GLU A 258 1.23 -3.78 -3.90
N TRP A 259 2.16 -2.94 -3.45
CA TRP A 259 2.84 -3.05 -2.15
C TRP A 259 3.22 -1.66 -1.64
N GLY A 260 3.24 -1.47 -0.31
CA GLY A 260 3.49 -0.17 0.32
C GLY A 260 4.41 -0.25 1.54
N ILE A 261 5.45 0.58 1.57
CA ILE A 261 6.34 0.79 2.73
C ILE A 261 5.85 2.00 3.54
N PHE A 262 5.54 3.09 2.85
CA PHE A 262 5.18 4.37 3.45
C PHE A 262 3.81 4.86 3.00
N SER A 263 3.30 4.43 1.85
CA SER A 263 1.93 4.76 1.44
C SER A 263 0.89 4.12 2.36
N GLN A 264 -0.38 4.50 2.28
CA GLN A 264 -1.45 3.97 3.14
C GLN A 264 -1.89 2.54 2.75
N ASN A 265 -1.80 2.17 1.48
CA ASN A 265 -2.07 0.81 0.97
C ASN A 265 -0.87 0.32 0.13
N GLY A 266 -1.07 0.02 -1.16
CA GLY A 266 -0.02 -0.50 -2.05
C GLY A 266 0.52 0.48 -3.10
N GLU A 267 0.29 1.78 -2.90
CA GLU A 267 0.57 2.84 -3.87
C GLU A 267 2.07 2.97 -4.20
N ASP A 268 2.98 2.76 -3.25
CA ASP A 268 4.44 2.86 -3.49
C ASP A 268 4.89 2.01 -4.69
N GLY A 269 4.47 0.74 -4.73
CA GLY A 269 4.81 -0.19 -5.80
C GLY A 269 4.13 0.16 -7.13
N ILE A 270 2.87 0.64 -7.08
CA ILE A 270 2.12 1.10 -8.26
C ILE A 270 2.79 2.32 -8.88
N ILE A 271 3.10 3.33 -8.06
CA ILE A 271 3.78 4.56 -8.48
C ILE A 271 5.13 4.22 -9.12
N ARG A 272 5.92 3.37 -8.44
CA ARG A 272 7.20 2.90 -8.98
C ARG A 272 7.01 2.26 -10.36
N HIS A 273 6.04 1.36 -10.51
CA HIS A 273 5.83 0.63 -11.75
C HIS A 273 5.34 1.55 -12.90
N ILE A 274 4.46 2.51 -12.61
CA ILE A 274 4.02 3.50 -13.59
C ILE A 274 5.22 4.33 -14.08
N PHE A 275 5.97 4.96 -13.19
CA PHE A 275 7.11 5.82 -13.57
C PHE A 275 8.28 5.05 -14.16
N ARG A 276 8.38 3.74 -13.92
CA ARG A 276 9.33 2.88 -14.61
C ARG A 276 9.04 2.79 -16.11
N HIS A 277 7.77 2.72 -16.49
CA HIS A 277 7.34 2.59 -17.88
C HIS A 277 7.22 3.93 -18.60
N ILE A 278 6.69 4.95 -17.93
CA ILE A 278 6.50 6.27 -18.57
C ILE A 278 7.75 7.17 -18.41
N GLY A 279 8.74 6.77 -17.61
CA GLY A 279 9.90 7.58 -17.24
C GLY A 279 9.55 8.78 -16.36
N THR A 280 10.54 9.60 -16.00
CA THR A 280 10.34 10.85 -15.23
C THR A 280 10.83 12.06 -16.04
N LYS A 281 10.35 13.26 -15.71
CA LYS A 281 10.80 14.52 -16.31
C LYS A 281 11.64 15.34 -15.35
N ASN A 282 11.16 15.56 -14.14
CA ASN A 282 11.75 16.45 -13.15
C ASN A 282 11.84 15.82 -11.77
N LYS A 283 11.24 14.64 -11.56
CA LYS A 283 11.11 13.98 -10.25
C LYS A 283 10.48 14.93 -9.21
N ALA A 284 9.52 15.73 -9.65
CA ALA A 284 8.75 16.62 -8.78
C ALA A 284 7.38 16.01 -8.48
N TYR A 285 6.97 16.15 -7.22
CA TYR A 285 5.66 15.74 -6.76
C TYR A 285 4.94 16.88 -6.02
N VAL A 286 3.63 16.76 -5.93
CA VAL A 286 2.78 17.53 -5.02
C VAL A 286 1.82 16.55 -4.36
N GLU A 287 1.66 16.63 -3.05
CA GLU A 287 0.68 15.80 -2.30
C GLU A 287 -0.07 16.63 -1.26
N PHE A 288 -1.38 16.40 -1.17
CA PHE A 288 -2.30 17.03 -0.22
C PHE A 288 -2.81 16.00 0.79
N GLY A 289 -3.06 16.44 2.04
CA GLY A 289 -3.57 15.59 3.12
C GLY A 289 -2.55 14.61 3.66
N THR A 290 -1.30 15.05 3.77
CA THR A 290 -0.16 14.19 4.11
C THR A 290 0.00 13.93 5.59
N GLU A 291 -0.84 14.53 6.45
CA GLU A 291 -0.64 14.62 7.89
C GLU A 291 0.80 15.07 8.19
N ASN A 292 1.53 14.34 9.04
CA ASN A 292 2.93 14.59 9.40
C ASN A 292 3.95 14.09 8.36
N GLY A 293 3.51 13.59 7.20
CA GLY A 293 4.35 13.07 6.13
C GLY A 293 5.08 11.75 6.44
N GLN A 294 4.62 10.99 7.45
CA GLN A 294 5.13 9.65 7.77
C GLN A 294 4.42 8.54 6.97
N GLU A 295 3.10 8.64 6.79
CA GLU A 295 2.29 7.77 5.93
C GLU A 295 1.76 8.62 4.77
N CYS A 296 2.38 8.53 3.59
CA CYS A 296 1.96 9.28 2.41
C CYS A 296 2.50 8.65 1.12
N ASN A 297 1.87 8.93 -0.02
CA ASN A 297 2.15 8.32 -1.32
C ASN A 297 3.52 8.75 -1.90
N THR A 298 4.09 9.85 -1.42
CA THR A 298 5.34 10.41 -1.97
C THR A 298 6.58 10.15 -1.11
N ARG A 299 6.44 9.57 0.09
CA ARG A 299 7.57 9.39 1.01
C ARG A 299 8.66 8.47 0.45
N LEU A 300 8.30 7.36 -0.19
CA LEU A 300 9.29 6.48 -0.82
C LEU A 300 10.10 7.21 -1.91
N LEU A 301 9.41 8.06 -2.69
CA LEU A 301 10.03 8.85 -3.74
C LEU A 301 11.01 9.89 -3.17
N ARG A 302 10.55 10.61 -2.13
CA ARG A 302 11.33 11.62 -1.39
C ARG A 302 12.59 11.03 -0.78
N GLU A 303 12.46 9.93 -0.04
CA GLU A 303 13.56 9.41 0.78
C GLU A 303 14.52 8.50 -0.01
N LEU A 304 14.02 7.69 -0.94
CA LEU A 304 14.83 6.64 -1.59
C LEU A 304 15.07 6.86 -3.09
N ARG A 305 14.34 7.77 -3.76
CA ARG A 305 14.42 7.93 -5.24
C ARG A 305 14.86 9.32 -5.70
N GLY A 306 15.18 10.21 -4.75
CA GLY A 306 15.71 11.55 -5.00
C GLY A 306 14.70 12.49 -5.64
N TRP A 307 13.42 12.29 -5.37
CA TRP A 307 12.37 13.23 -5.76
C TRP A 307 12.30 14.38 -4.75
N LYS A 308 11.80 15.53 -5.20
CA LYS A 308 11.57 16.71 -4.37
C LYS A 308 10.20 17.28 -4.68
N GLY A 309 9.46 17.73 -3.68
CA GLY A 309 8.10 18.16 -3.95
C GLY A 309 7.49 18.93 -2.81
N LEU A 310 6.26 19.36 -3.04
CA LEU A 310 5.47 20.14 -2.10
C LEU A 310 4.51 19.20 -1.36
N LEU A 311 4.59 19.17 -0.03
CA LEU A 311 3.59 18.52 0.81
C LEU A 311 2.72 19.60 1.46
N MET A 312 1.42 19.38 1.53
CA MET A 312 0.51 20.31 2.18
C MET A 312 -0.54 19.58 3.01
N ASP A 313 -0.80 20.09 4.20
CA ASP A 313 -1.80 19.57 5.11
C ASP A 313 -2.46 20.70 5.91
N SER A 314 -3.70 20.54 6.36
CA SER A 314 -4.40 21.59 7.13
C SER A 314 -3.93 21.73 8.58
N GLY A 315 -3.39 20.66 9.17
CA GLY A 315 -2.99 20.55 10.58
C GLY A 315 -1.49 20.46 10.83
N TYR A 316 -0.69 20.12 9.82
CA TYR A 316 0.74 19.79 9.98
C TYR A 316 1.67 20.71 9.18
N GLU A 317 2.87 20.92 9.71
CA GLU A 317 3.97 21.65 9.06
C GLU A 317 5.32 21.00 9.44
N ASP A 318 6.21 20.86 8.47
CA ASP A 318 7.60 20.44 8.67
C ASP A 318 8.46 20.96 7.49
N GLU A 319 9.20 22.04 7.74
CA GLU A 319 10.07 22.65 6.73
C GLU A 319 11.18 21.71 6.25
N SER A 320 11.56 20.68 7.02
CA SER A 320 12.65 19.76 6.63
C SER A 320 12.28 18.84 5.47
N ILE A 321 10.98 18.68 5.20
CA ILE A 321 10.42 17.84 4.14
C ILE A 321 9.53 18.64 3.16
N ASP A 322 9.61 19.97 3.18
CA ASP A 322 8.76 20.88 2.39
C ASP A 322 7.24 20.64 2.64
N LEU A 323 6.89 20.33 3.89
CA LEU A 323 5.51 20.21 4.37
C LEU A 323 5.02 21.54 4.93
N HIS A 324 3.99 22.09 4.31
CA HIS A 324 3.41 23.37 4.68
C HIS A 324 1.97 23.23 5.17
N ARG A 325 1.66 23.92 6.26
CA ARG A 325 0.29 23.97 6.76
C ARG A 325 -0.58 24.87 5.87
N GLU A 326 -1.43 24.27 5.06
CA GLU A 326 -2.34 24.94 4.13
C GLU A 326 -3.74 24.33 4.18
N PHE A 327 -4.76 25.18 4.26
CA PHE A 327 -6.14 24.77 4.02
C PHE A 327 -6.48 24.98 2.55
N ILE A 328 -6.42 23.90 1.78
CA ILE A 328 -6.55 23.94 0.33
C ILE A 328 -8.03 23.99 -0.06
N THR A 329 -8.37 24.92 -0.95
CA THR A 329 -9.70 25.10 -1.51
C THR A 329 -9.59 25.18 -3.03
N ARG A 330 -10.69 24.95 -3.74
CA ARG A 330 -10.69 25.08 -5.21
C ARG A 330 -10.32 26.49 -5.69
N ASP A 331 -10.53 27.50 -4.84
CA ASP A 331 -10.30 28.91 -5.16
C ASP A 331 -8.84 29.33 -4.90
N ASN A 332 -8.14 28.68 -3.96
CA ASN A 332 -6.75 29.02 -3.63
C ASN A 332 -5.71 28.07 -4.24
N LEU A 333 -6.11 26.87 -4.67
CA LEU A 333 -5.21 25.82 -5.12
C LEU A 333 -4.21 26.31 -6.17
N MET A 334 -4.70 26.93 -7.24
CA MET A 334 -3.81 27.39 -8.31
C MET A 334 -2.86 28.50 -7.88
N THR A 335 -3.26 29.37 -6.96
CA THR A 335 -2.38 30.39 -6.37
C THR A 335 -1.25 29.74 -5.57
N LEU A 336 -1.56 28.72 -4.78
CA LEU A 336 -0.56 27.96 -4.04
C LEU A 336 0.45 27.31 -4.99
N LEU A 337 -0.02 26.59 -6.00
CA LEU A 337 0.84 25.85 -6.93
C LEU A 337 1.67 26.76 -7.83
N THR A 338 1.10 27.85 -8.35
CA THR A 338 1.70 28.61 -9.44
C THR A 338 2.28 29.96 -9.06
N GLU A 339 2.07 30.40 -7.83
CA GLU A 339 2.60 31.68 -7.32
C GLU A 339 3.44 31.44 -6.08
N LYS A 340 2.83 30.90 -5.01
CA LYS A 340 3.50 30.73 -3.71
C LYS A 340 4.61 29.68 -3.77
N TYR A 341 4.31 28.50 -4.31
CA TYR A 341 5.22 27.34 -4.34
C TYR A 341 5.70 26.99 -5.76
N GLN A 342 5.64 27.94 -6.68
CA GLN A 342 6.02 27.74 -8.10
C GLN A 342 7.45 27.19 -8.31
N HIS A 343 8.34 27.38 -7.33
CA HIS A 343 9.72 26.90 -7.38
C HIS A 343 9.83 25.38 -7.13
N LEU A 344 8.82 24.76 -6.52
CA LEU A 344 8.69 23.32 -6.31
C LEU A 344 7.79 22.66 -7.35
N VAL A 345 6.91 23.43 -8.01
CA VAL A 345 5.85 22.91 -8.89
C VAL A 345 6.13 23.29 -10.34
N PRO A 346 6.86 22.46 -11.12
CA PRO A 346 7.04 22.70 -12.54
C PRO A 346 5.72 22.50 -13.31
N ARG A 347 5.62 23.10 -14.50
CA ARG A 347 4.46 22.91 -15.38
C ARG A 347 4.21 21.44 -15.69
N ASP A 348 5.23 20.71 -16.17
CA ASP A 348 5.11 19.28 -16.47
C ASP A 348 5.42 18.43 -15.23
N LEU A 349 4.70 18.67 -14.13
CA LEU A 349 4.83 17.95 -12.86
C LEU A 349 4.76 16.43 -13.09
N ASP A 350 5.65 15.66 -12.45
CA ASP A 350 5.60 14.21 -12.63
C ASP A 350 4.40 13.61 -11.88
N LEU A 351 4.21 13.94 -10.59
CA LEU A 351 3.16 13.36 -9.75
C LEU A 351 2.34 14.42 -8.99
N LEU A 352 1.01 14.31 -9.05
CA LEU A 352 0.07 15.00 -8.16
C LEU A 352 -0.73 13.95 -7.39
N SER A 353 -0.80 14.04 -6.07
CA SER A 353 -1.63 13.19 -5.23
C SER A 353 -2.61 14.06 -4.43
N ILE A 354 -3.90 13.77 -4.55
CA ILE A 354 -4.99 14.47 -3.87
C ILE A 354 -5.70 13.45 -2.99
N ASP A 355 -5.54 13.64 -1.68
CA ASP A 355 -6.11 12.76 -0.66
C ASP A 355 -6.59 13.65 0.49
N VAL A 356 -7.81 14.18 0.40
CA VAL A 356 -8.38 15.12 1.38
C VAL A 356 -9.73 14.66 1.93
N ASP A 357 -10.01 13.36 1.81
CA ASP A 357 -11.22 12.62 2.25
C ASP A 357 -12.55 13.03 1.57
N PHE A 358 -12.70 14.28 1.13
CA PHE A 358 -13.99 14.87 0.81
C PHE A 358 -14.04 15.63 -0.52
N ASN A 359 -13.25 16.69 -0.67
CA ASN A 359 -13.36 17.63 -1.80
C ASN A 359 -12.45 17.27 -3.00
N ASP A 360 -11.93 16.06 -3.07
CA ASP A 360 -10.90 15.58 -4.00
C ASP A 360 -11.24 15.87 -5.46
N PHE A 361 -12.48 15.54 -5.87
CA PHE A 361 -12.97 15.80 -7.23
C PHE A 361 -12.97 17.30 -7.57
N TRP A 362 -13.35 18.15 -6.63
CA TRP A 362 -13.43 19.60 -6.83
C TRP A 362 -12.05 20.24 -6.88
N LEU A 363 -11.12 19.78 -6.05
CA LEU A 363 -9.72 20.20 -6.10
C LEU A 363 -9.11 19.82 -7.45
N LEU A 364 -9.25 18.56 -7.87
CA LEU A 364 -8.75 18.11 -9.17
C LEU A 364 -9.37 18.90 -10.33
N SER A 365 -10.68 19.14 -10.29
CA SER A 365 -11.41 19.90 -11.31
C SER A 365 -11.01 21.38 -11.38
N SER A 366 -10.37 21.92 -10.34
CA SER A 366 -9.88 23.30 -10.31
C SER A 366 -8.45 23.47 -10.84
N VAL A 367 -7.75 22.37 -11.13
CA VAL A 367 -6.38 22.41 -11.67
C VAL A 367 -6.41 22.95 -13.10
N ASP A 368 -5.78 24.11 -13.31
CA ASP A 368 -5.54 24.65 -14.65
C ASP A 368 -4.35 23.91 -15.31
N LEU A 369 -4.70 22.91 -16.12
CA LEU A 369 -3.77 22.05 -16.87
C LEU A 369 -2.90 22.80 -17.89
N THR A 370 -3.18 24.07 -18.18
CA THR A 370 -2.27 24.89 -19.00
C THR A 370 -1.04 25.35 -18.22
N ARG A 371 -1.17 25.49 -16.90
CA ARG A 371 -0.14 25.98 -15.98
C ARG A 371 0.54 24.87 -15.19
N VAL A 372 -0.21 23.86 -14.77
CA VAL A 372 0.31 22.66 -14.08
C VAL A 372 -0.37 21.43 -14.67
N ALA A 373 0.39 20.60 -15.37
CA ALA A 373 -0.07 19.42 -16.08
C ALA A 373 0.65 18.18 -15.52
N PRO A 374 0.15 17.59 -14.43
CA PRO A 374 0.73 16.38 -13.84
C PRO A 374 0.79 15.25 -14.86
N ARG A 375 1.81 14.38 -14.82
CA ARG A 375 1.89 13.22 -15.70
C ARG A 375 1.14 12.03 -15.12
N VAL A 376 1.15 11.91 -13.80
CA VAL A 376 0.35 10.96 -13.01
C VAL A 376 -0.43 11.75 -11.97
N VAL A 377 -1.70 11.40 -11.80
CA VAL A 377 -2.56 11.92 -10.73
C VAL A 377 -3.04 10.75 -9.89
N ILE A 378 -2.94 10.86 -8.57
CA ILE A 378 -3.56 9.95 -7.60
C ILE A 378 -4.72 10.71 -6.98
N VAL A 379 -5.85 10.01 -6.85
CA VAL A 379 -7.05 10.54 -6.19
C VAL A 379 -7.59 9.51 -5.22
N GLU A 380 -8.04 10.01 -4.07
CA GLU A 380 -8.88 9.22 -3.19
C GLU A 380 -10.29 9.07 -3.80
N VAL A 381 -10.85 7.86 -3.73
CA VAL A 381 -12.14 7.51 -4.30
C VAL A 381 -13.06 6.90 -3.25
N ASN A 382 -14.35 7.15 -3.43
CA ASN A 382 -15.40 6.46 -2.69
C ASN A 382 -15.83 5.20 -3.45
N SER A 383 -15.27 4.06 -3.06
CA SER A 383 -15.57 2.73 -3.63
C SER A 383 -16.95 2.18 -3.24
N HIS A 384 -17.70 2.81 -2.33
CA HIS A 384 -19.10 2.45 -2.05
C HIS A 384 -20.04 2.83 -3.18
N ILE A 385 -19.68 3.85 -3.96
CA ILE A 385 -20.50 4.31 -5.07
C ILE A 385 -20.35 3.33 -6.23
N PRO A 386 -21.45 2.85 -6.85
CA PRO A 386 -21.36 1.93 -7.97
C PRO A 386 -20.49 2.48 -9.12
N PRO A 387 -19.72 1.62 -9.81
CA PRO A 387 -18.84 2.03 -10.93
C PRO A 387 -19.59 2.67 -12.11
N SER A 388 -20.91 2.48 -12.20
CA SER A 388 -21.75 3.11 -13.22
C SER A 388 -22.21 4.54 -12.86
N GLU A 389 -21.94 5.01 -11.64
CA GLU A 389 -22.49 6.27 -11.13
C GLU A 389 -21.41 7.35 -10.99
N ALA A 390 -21.31 8.25 -11.97
CA ALA A 390 -20.44 9.42 -11.90
C ALA A 390 -21.03 10.51 -10.98
N ARG A 391 -20.76 10.40 -9.69
CA ARG A 391 -21.15 11.40 -8.68
C ARG A 391 -20.05 11.65 -7.64
N THR A 392 -20.15 12.79 -6.97
CA THR A 392 -19.27 13.23 -5.87
C THR A 392 -20.08 14.05 -4.86
N VAL A 393 -19.56 14.25 -3.65
CA VAL A 393 -20.17 15.11 -2.64
C VAL A 393 -20.31 16.56 -3.12
N TYR A 394 -21.28 17.29 -2.58
CA TYR A 394 -21.37 18.73 -2.79
C TYR A 394 -20.15 19.45 -2.20
N TYR A 395 -19.55 20.36 -2.97
CA TYR A 395 -18.38 21.13 -2.52
C TYR A 395 -18.68 21.93 -1.25
N ASP A 396 -17.88 21.73 -0.22
CA ASP A 396 -17.99 22.44 1.05
C ASP A 396 -16.59 22.66 1.65
N ASP A 397 -16.14 23.91 1.74
CA ASP A 397 -14.86 24.32 2.32
C ASP A 397 -15.03 25.01 3.68
N SER A 398 -16.13 24.74 4.37
CA SER A 398 -16.42 25.29 5.69
C SER A 398 -15.39 24.84 6.72
N LYS A 399 -14.73 25.82 7.34
CA LYS A 399 -13.67 25.61 8.34
C LYS A 399 -14.17 25.16 9.71
N ASP A 400 -15.48 25.04 9.89
CA ASP A 400 -16.09 24.55 11.13
C ASP A 400 -16.17 23.01 11.20
N GLY A 401 -15.61 22.32 10.21
CA GLY A 401 -15.57 20.86 10.11
C GLY A 401 -16.76 20.26 9.37
N SER A 402 -17.76 21.06 8.97
CA SER A 402 -18.90 20.58 8.18
C SER A 402 -18.55 20.24 6.72
N GLY A 403 -17.43 20.77 6.22
CA GLY A 403 -16.90 20.51 4.87
C GLY A 403 -15.89 19.37 4.76
N GLY A 404 -15.80 18.51 5.77
CA GLY A 404 -14.95 17.31 5.78
C GLY A 404 -15.77 16.04 5.95
N TRP A 405 -15.13 14.88 5.75
CA TRP A 405 -15.74 13.61 6.05
C TRP A 405 -16.00 13.46 7.56
N ASP A 406 -17.14 12.87 7.93
CA ASP A 406 -17.57 12.70 9.31
C ASP A 406 -16.82 11.58 10.07
N GLY A 407 -16.01 10.80 9.35
CA GLY A 407 -15.18 9.71 9.89
C GLY A 407 -15.94 8.40 10.12
N PHE A 408 -17.23 8.31 9.79
CA PHE A 408 -18.04 7.11 10.06
C PHE A 408 -19.07 6.74 8.99
N SER A 409 -19.52 7.65 8.13
CA SER A 409 -20.50 7.34 7.08
C SER A 409 -19.81 7.07 5.73
N SER A 410 -20.52 6.42 4.82
CA SER A 410 -20.07 6.24 3.42
C SER A 410 -20.31 7.47 2.53
N TYR A 411 -20.66 8.62 3.11
CA TYR A 411 -20.86 9.87 2.39
C TYR A 411 -19.59 10.72 2.42
N PHE A 412 -18.74 10.53 1.40
CA PHE A 412 -17.48 11.25 1.22
C PHE A 412 -17.01 11.18 -0.24
N GLY A 413 -16.03 12.01 -0.60
CA GLY A 413 -15.28 11.93 -1.85
C GLY A 413 -16.08 11.86 -3.16
N GLY A 414 -15.45 11.24 -4.17
CA GLY A 414 -16.00 11.02 -5.51
C GLY A 414 -15.93 9.57 -5.96
N SER A 415 -16.86 9.16 -6.80
CA SER A 415 -16.86 7.82 -7.42
C SER A 415 -15.69 7.62 -8.40
N VAL A 416 -15.29 6.36 -8.59
CA VAL A 416 -14.32 5.99 -9.66
C VAL A 416 -14.80 6.48 -11.03
N ALA A 417 -16.11 6.41 -11.29
CA ALA A 417 -16.73 6.90 -12.52
C ALA A 417 -16.59 8.41 -12.72
N ALA A 418 -16.68 9.20 -11.64
CA ALA A 418 -16.46 10.65 -11.70
C ALA A 418 -15.02 10.97 -12.14
N PHE A 419 -14.03 10.31 -11.54
CA PHE A 419 -12.63 10.52 -11.88
C PHE A 419 -12.26 9.98 -13.26
N HIS A 420 -12.79 8.82 -13.67
CA HIS A 420 -12.65 8.30 -15.04
C HIS A 420 -13.16 9.31 -16.08
N ARG A 421 -14.36 9.87 -15.85
CA ARG A 421 -14.96 10.89 -16.71
C ARG A 421 -14.15 12.17 -16.74
N TRP A 422 -13.66 12.65 -15.59
CA TRP A 422 -12.76 13.80 -15.54
C TRP A 422 -11.51 13.53 -16.40
N GLY A 423 -10.89 12.36 -16.25
CA GLY A 423 -9.71 11.99 -17.02
C GLY A 423 -9.97 11.99 -18.53
N ALA A 424 -11.04 11.34 -18.96
CA ALA A 424 -11.43 11.25 -20.37
C ALA A 424 -11.64 12.63 -21.02
N LEU A 425 -12.20 13.60 -20.28
CA LEU A 425 -12.41 14.97 -20.75
C LEU A 425 -11.13 15.81 -20.78
N ASN A 426 -10.15 15.48 -19.95
CA ASN A 426 -8.95 16.28 -19.73
C ASN A 426 -7.66 15.67 -20.30
N GLY A 427 -7.76 14.57 -21.08
CA GLY A 427 -6.60 13.95 -21.73
C GLY A 427 -5.79 13.01 -20.83
N TYR A 428 -6.45 12.41 -19.84
CA TYR A 428 -5.90 11.39 -18.95
C TYR A 428 -6.68 10.08 -19.11
N SER A 429 -6.05 8.97 -18.75
CA SER A 429 -6.71 7.69 -18.60
C SER A 429 -6.60 7.22 -17.15
N LEU A 430 -7.72 6.77 -16.57
CA LEU A 430 -7.72 5.99 -15.34
C LEU A 430 -7.12 4.61 -15.65
N VAL A 431 -5.99 4.27 -15.06
CA VAL A 431 -5.24 3.03 -15.39
C VAL A 431 -5.35 1.95 -14.31
N TYR A 432 -5.60 2.33 -13.06
CA TYR A 432 -5.65 1.39 -11.94
C TYR A 432 -6.36 1.98 -10.72
N CYS A 433 -6.99 1.14 -9.92
CA CYS A 433 -7.42 1.45 -8.55
C CYS A 433 -6.91 0.33 -7.65
N GLU A 434 -6.35 0.69 -6.49
CA GLU A 434 -5.77 -0.29 -5.59
C GLU A 434 -6.85 -1.14 -4.89
N SER A 435 -6.47 -2.31 -4.37
CA SER A 435 -7.40 -3.35 -3.94
C SER A 435 -8.16 -3.08 -2.64
N HIS A 436 -7.81 -2.02 -1.90
CA HIS A 436 -8.52 -1.55 -0.71
C HIS A 436 -9.69 -0.63 -1.06
N GLY A 437 -9.76 -0.16 -2.31
CA GLY A 437 -10.83 0.70 -2.81
C GLY A 437 -10.73 2.15 -2.33
N VAL A 438 -9.51 2.63 -2.06
CA VAL A 438 -9.20 3.96 -1.54
C VAL A 438 -8.58 4.85 -2.61
N ASN A 439 -7.56 4.38 -3.33
CA ASN A 439 -6.80 5.23 -4.26
C ASN A 439 -6.87 4.74 -5.72
N CYS A 440 -7.04 5.69 -6.65
CA CYS A 440 -6.96 5.43 -8.09
C CYS A 440 -5.92 6.30 -8.79
N PHE A 441 -5.41 5.80 -9.92
CA PHE A 441 -4.30 6.36 -10.67
C PHE A 441 -4.77 6.78 -12.07
N LEU A 442 -4.57 8.05 -12.39
CA LEU A 442 -4.73 8.58 -13.75
C LEU A 442 -3.36 8.88 -14.36
N VAL A 443 -3.18 8.56 -15.64
CA VAL A 443 -1.96 8.86 -16.39
C VAL A 443 -2.31 9.70 -17.62
N ARG A 444 -1.53 10.74 -17.86
CA ARG A 444 -1.71 11.62 -19.03
C ARG A 444 -1.50 10.83 -20.33
N ASN A 445 -2.41 10.97 -21.29
CA ASN A 445 -2.42 10.11 -22.48
C ASN A 445 -1.13 10.24 -23.32
N ASP A 446 -0.47 11.41 -23.32
CA ASP A 446 0.82 11.60 -24.01
C ASP A 446 1.96 10.76 -23.39
N ALA A 447 1.94 10.56 -22.07
CA ALA A 447 2.86 9.68 -21.36
C ALA A 447 2.60 8.20 -21.67
N LEU A 448 1.40 7.87 -22.17
CA LEU A 448 1.01 6.56 -22.69
C LEU A 448 1.15 6.47 -24.22
N GLY A 449 1.98 7.32 -24.83
CA GLY A 449 2.19 7.30 -26.29
C GLY A 449 1.00 7.80 -27.11
N GLY A 450 0.09 8.55 -26.49
CA GLY A 450 -1.13 9.08 -27.10
C GLY A 450 -2.34 8.14 -27.04
N VAL A 451 -2.22 6.99 -26.37
CA VAL A 451 -3.31 6.01 -26.26
C VAL A 451 -4.29 6.42 -25.17
N ASN A 452 -5.58 6.46 -25.52
CA ASN A 452 -6.66 6.61 -24.55
C ASN A 452 -7.05 5.23 -24.00
N VAL A 453 -6.46 4.86 -22.86
CA VAL A 453 -6.72 3.58 -22.19
C VAL A 453 -8.14 3.54 -21.60
N SER A 454 -8.66 4.68 -21.13
CA SER A 454 -10.03 4.79 -20.62
C SER A 454 -11.11 4.53 -21.68
N ALA A 455 -10.77 4.45 -22.96
CA ALA A 455 -11.70 4.03 -24.02
C ALA A 455 -11.93 2.51 -24.07
N VAL A 456 -11.12 1.72 -23.35
CA VAL A 456 -11.19 0.24 -23.34
C VAL A 456 -11.11 -0.36 -21.93
N LEU A 457 -10.82 0.46 -20.91
CA LEU A 457 -10.91 0.13 -19.50
C LEU A 457 -11.90 1.08 -18.83
N GLU A 458 -13.08 0.54 -18.53
CA GLU A 458 -14.15 1.23 -17.84
C GLU A 458 -14.07 1.03 -16.31
N PRO A 459 -14.72 1.88 -15.50
CA PRO A 459 -14.71 1.77 -14.04
C PRO A 459 -15.05 0.37 -13.51
N GLU A 460 -15.96 -0.36 -14.15
CA GLU A 460 -16.34 -1.73 -13.76
C GLU A 460 -15.19 -2.74 -13.81
N GLN A 461 -14.15 -2.45 -14.59
CA GLN A 461 -12.97 -3.31 -14.73
C GLN A 461 -11.85 -2.94 -13.75
N LEU A 462 -11.94 -1.75 -13.13
CA LEU A 462 -10.88 -1.15 -12.32
C LEU A 462 -11.27 -1.03 -10.84
N GLN A 463 -12.54 -0.75 -10.55
CA GLN A 463 -13.01 -0.51 -9.19
C GLN A 463 -12.95 -1.78 -8.34
N ALA A 464 -12.21 -1.71 -7.24
CA ALA A 464 -12.33 -2.66 -6.13
C ALA A 464 -13.49 -2.23 -5.21
N PRO A 465 -14.22 -3.18 -4.59
CA PRO A 465 -15.17 -2.85 -3.52
C PRO A 465 -14.43 -2.30 -2.29
N PRO A 466 -15.13 -1.61 -1.37
CA PRO A 466 -14.53 -1.16 -0.12
C PRO A 466 -13.89 -2.33 0.65
N ASN A 467 -12.62 -2.18 0.97
CA ASN A 467 -11.83 -3.14 1.74
C ASN A 467 -10.84 -2.38 2.62
N PHE A 468 -11.36 -1.45 3.43
CA PHE A 468 -10.52 -0.56 4.22
C PHE A 468 -9.59 -1.35 5.13
N PHE A 469 -8.30 -0.98 5.09
CA PHE A 469 -7.22 -1.59 5.88
C PHE A 469 -7.00 -3.09 5.63
N GLY A 470 -7.57 -3.66 4.56
CA GLY A 470 -7.40 -5.05 4.15
C GLY A 470 -8.20 -6.02 5.02
N GLN A 471 -9.23 -5.53 5.70
CA GLN A 471 -10.05 -6.29 6.66
C GLN A 471 -11.48 -6.58 6.16
N GLY A 472 -11.78 -6.22 4.91
CA GLY A 472 -13.14 -6.27 4.36
C GLY A 472 -14.09 -5.28 5.02
N TRP A 473 -13.56 -4.24 5.67
CA TRP A 473 -14.37 -3.22 6.33
C TRP A 473 -14.94 -2.23 5.33
N THR A 474 -16.05 -1.62 5.74
CA THR A 474 -16.83 -0.68 4.96
C THR A 474 -17.51 0.32 5.90
N TYR A 475 -17.70 1.54 5.45
CA TYR A 475 -18.54 2.52 6.14
C TYR A 475 -20.03 2.28 5.87
N PRO A 476 -20.90 2.43 6.90
CA PRO A 476 -22.34 2.31 6.73
C PRO A 476 -22.92 3.44 5.87
N ASP A 477 -24.02 3.15 5.17
CA ASP A 477 -24.83 4.14 4.46
C ASP A 477 -25.81 4.83 5.43
N THR A 478 -25.26 5.71 6.27
CA THR A 478 -25.99 6.51 7.26
C THR A 478 -26.33 7.89 6.71
N TRP A 479 -27.38 7.94 5.90
CA TRP A 479 -27.85 9.20 5.29
C TRP A 479 -28.22 10.28 6.31
N GLN A 480 -27.66 11.49 6.19
CA GLN A 480 -28.02 12.66 6.96
C GLN A 480 -28.76 13.71 6.11
N PRO A 481 -29.61 14.58 6.70
CA PRO A 481 -30.37 15.58 5.95
C PRO A 481 -29.54 16.58 5.12
N HIS A 482 -28.27 16.78 5.48
CA HIS A 482 -27.36 17.69 4.78
C HIS A 482 -26.55 17.01 3.66
N HIS A 483 -26.56 15.67 3.57
CA HIS A 483 -25.88 14.93 2.50
C HIS A 483 -26.49 15.26 1.13
N LYS A 484 -25.64 15.51 0.14
CA LYS A 484 -26.01 15.90 -1.22
C LYS A 484 -25.00 15.38 -2.23
N TRP A 485 -25.44 14.44 -3.07
CA TRP A 485 -24.66 14.01 -4.23
C TRP A 485 -24.81 14.96 -5.41
N VAL A 486 -23.71 15.23 -6.10
CA VAL A 486 -23.63 15.97 -7.37
C VAL A 486 -23.22 15.01 -8.48
N TRP A 487 -24.03 14.92 -9.53
CA TRP A 487 -23.72 14.14 -10.73
C TRP A 487 -22.83 14.95 -11.67
N VAL A 488 -21.76 14.33 -12.18
CA VAL A 488 -20.69 15.01 -12.93
C VAL A 488 -20.48 14.45 -14.33
#